data_AF-A0AAJ1TKR6-F1
#
_entry.id   AF-A0AAJ1TKR6-F1
#
_cell.length_a   1.000
_cell.length_b   1.000
_cell.length_c   1.000
_cell.angle_alpha   90.00
_cell.angle_beta   90.00
_cell.angle_gamma   90.00
#
_symmetry.space_group_name_H-M   'P 1'
#
loop_
_entity.id
_entity.type
_entity.pdbx_description
1 polymer ?
#
loop_
_entity_poly.entity_id
_entity_poly.type
_entity_poly.pdbx_seq_one_letter_code
_entity_poly.pdbx_strand_id
1 'polypeptide(L)'
;MEELVNVVTLEEAKHHLRVEINEDDTYIESLIQVASQQAGTYTRRPWSYYGANVPLPIKQAILLIIGHLYENRESGTIPLQAEYLLQPYKLWLL
;
A
#
# COMPACT_ATOMS: atom_id res chain seq x y z
N MET A 1 13.03 8.85 -13.93
CA MET A 1 12.19 7.94 -13.14
C MET A 1 11.51 8.79 -12.10
N GLU A 2 10.18 8.79 -12.02
CA GLU A 2 9.45 9.58 -11.03
C GLU A 2 9.84 9.07 -9.64
N GLU A 3 10.27 9.97 -8.76
CA GLU A 3 10.67 9.63 -7.40
C GLU A 3 9.46 9.02 -6.70
N LEU A 4 9.55 7.75 -6.31
CA LEU A 4 8.46 7.08 -5.61
C LEU A 4 8.30 7.78 -4.26
N VAL A 5 7.20 8.51 -4.09
CA VAL A 5 6.78 8.97 -2.79
C VAL A 5 6.63 7.75 -1.90
N ASN A 6 7.42 7.69 -0.83
CA ASN A 6 7.36 6.59 0.12
C ASN A 6 6.10 6.72 0.98
N VAL A 7 5.01 6.08 0.57
CA VAL A 7 3.70 6.18 1.23
C VAL A 7 3.68 5.47 2.58
N VAL A 8 4.38 4.34 2.68
CA VAL A 8 4.51 3.50 3.88
C VAL A 8 5.98 3.12 4.04
N THR A 9 6.57 3.45 5.18
CA THR A 9 7.95 3.09 5.49
C THR A 9 8.09 1.61 5.85
N LEU A 10 9.31 1.07 5.75
CA LEU A 10 9.61 -0.30 6.17
C LEU A 10 9.23 -0.53 7.63
N GLU A 11 9.56 0.41 8.52
CA GLU A 11 9.22 0.32 9.94
C GLU A 11 7.71 0.29 10.20
N GLU A 12 6.92 1.13 9.49
CA GLU A 12 5.45 1.09 9.60
C GLU A 12 4.89 -0.26 9.13
N ALA A 13 5.43 -0.82 8.04
CA ALA A 13 5.02 -2.13 7.54
C ALA A 13 5.40 -3.27 8.50
N LYS A 14 6.64 -3.27 9.02
CA LYS A 14 7.11 -4.25 10.01
C LYS A 14 6.29 -4.22 11.28
N HIS A 15 5.99 -3.01 11.78
CA HIS A 15 5.13 -2.84 12.94
C HIS A 15 3.72 -3.41 12.69
N HIS A 16 3.15 -3.18 11.50
CA HIS A 16 1.84 -3.73 11.11
C HIS A 16 1.86 -5.26 11.04
N LEU A 17 2.92 -5.85 10.46
CA LEU A 17 3.11 -7.29 10.30
C LEU A 17 3.57 -7.99 11.59
N ARG A 18 3.96 -7.23 12.63
CA ARG A 18 4.58 -7.74 13.86
C ARG A 18 5.89 -8.51 13.59
N VAL A 19 6.69 -8.00 12.66
CA VAL A 19 8.00 -8.55 12.29
C VAL A 19 9.10 -7.74 12.96
N GLU A 20 9.84 -8.36 13.88
CA GLU A 20 10.87 -7.69 14.69
C GLU A 20 12.30 -7.91 14.17
N ILE A 21 12.50 -8.91 13.31
CA ILE A 21 13.80 -9.24 12.72
C ILE A 21 13.90 -8.76 11.27
N ASN A 22 15.12 -8.76 10.73
CA ASN A 22 15.42 -8.14 9.44
C ASN A 22 15.48 -9.13 8.26
N GLU A 23 15.22 -10.42 8.49
CA GLU A 23 15.31 -11.45 7.46
C GLU A 23 14.36 -11.18 6.28
N ASP A 24 13.18 -10.64 6.57
CA ASP A 24 12.14 -10.35 5.58
C ASP A 24 12.18 -8.91 5.05
N ASP A 25 13.13 -8.07 5.45
CA ASP A 25 13.13 -6.63 5.10
C ASP A 25 13.05 -6.41 3.59
N THR A 26 13.90 -7.11 2.82
CA THR A 26 13.89 -7.05 1.35
C THR A 26 12.55 -7.47 0.76
N TYR A 27 11.91 -8.49 1.35
CA TYR A 27 10.61 -8.96 0.89
C TYR A 27 9.51 -7.95 1.24
N ILE A 28 9.48 -7.43 2.46
CA ILE A 28 8.52 -6.41 2.90
C ILE A 28 8.66 -5.14 2.07
N GLU A 29 9.88 -4.71 1.73
CA GLU A 29 10.11 -3.59 0.80
C GLU A 29 9.47 -3.83 -0.57
N SER A 30 9.55 -5.05 -1.10
CA SER A 30 8.89 -5.40 -2.35
C SER A 30 7.37 -5.36 -2.23
N LEU A 31 6.81 -5.79 -1.09
CA LEU A 31 5.37 -5.74 -0.82
C LEU A 31 4.86 -4.30 -0.67
N ILE A 32 5.65 -3.41 -0.06
CA ILE A 32 5.34 -1.97 0.02
C ILE A 32 5.19 -1.39 -1.40
N GLN A 33 6.11 -1.71 -2.32
CA GLN A 33 6.04 -1.22 -3.70
C GLN A 33 4.78 -1.74 -4.42
N VAL A 34 4.52 -3.05 -4.34
CA VAL A 34 3.36 -3.68 -5.00
C VAL A 34 2.05 -3.17 -4.42
N ALA A 35 1.90 -3.14 -3.10
CA ALA A 35 0.70 -2.69 -2.41
C ALA A 35 0.41 -1.20 -2.68
N SER A 36 1.46 -0.38 -2.69
CA SER A 36 1.34 1.01 -3.12
C SER A 36 0.81 1.05 -4.55
N GLN A 37 1.49 0.42 -5.51
CA GLN A 37 1.06 0.41 -6.92
C GLN A 37 -0.40 -0.06 -7.11
N GLN A 38 -0.85 -1.07 -6.37
CA GLN A 38 -2.24 -1.53 -6.39
C GLN A 38 -3.21 -0.44 -5.93
N ALA A 39 -2.94 0.24 -4.81
CA ALA A 39 -3.74 1.36 -4.34
C ALA A 39 -3.75 2.54 -5.33
N GLY A 40 -2.63 2.83 -5.99
CA GLY A 40 -2.51 3.90 -6.98
C GLY A 40 -3.31 3.59 -8.24
N THR A 41 -3.26 2.34 -8.69
CA THR A 41 -4.06 1.83 -9.81
C THR A 41 -5.55 1.89 -9.48
N TYR A 42 -5.94 1.46 -8.27
CA TYR A 42 -7.33 1.49 -7.81
C TYR A 42 -7.88 2.92 -7.80
N THR A 43 -7.13 3.86 -7.23
CA THR A 43 -7.53 5.27 -7.10
C THR A 43 -7.39 6.05 -8.41
N ARG A 44 -6.62 5.54 -9.37
CA ARG A 44 -6.25 6.21 -10.63
C ARG A 44 -5.58 7.56 -10.40
N ARG A 45 -4.74 7.64 -9.37
CA ARG A 45 -3.98 8.86 -9.01
C ARG A 45 -2.50 8.52 -8.83
N PRO A 46 -1.57 9.29 -9.44
CA PRO A 46 -0.15 9.15 -9.15
C PRO A 46 0.17 9.69 -7.76
N TRP A 47 1.21 9.18 -7.10
CA TRP A 47 1.58 9.66 -5.76
C TRP A 47 2.06 11.11 -5.74
N SER A 48 2.59 11.60 -6.86
CA SER A 48 2.94 13.00 -7.06
C SER A 48 1.75 13.95 -6.88
N TYR A 49 0.51 13.47 -7.02
CA TYR A 49 -0.70 14.24 -6.69
C TYR A 49 -0.78 14.62 -5.20
N TYR A 50 -0.35 13.72 -4.31
CA TYR A 50 -0.42 13.92 -2.86
C TYR A 50 0.84 14.56 -2.28
N GLY A 51 1.99 14.38 -2.95
CA GLY A 51 3.29 14.75 -2.40
C GLY A 51 3.51 14.08 -1.04
N ALA A 52 3.94 14.85 -0.03
CA ALA A 52 4.11 14.34 1.33
C ALA A 52 2.79 14.11 2.11
N ASN A 53 1.64 14.51 1.56
CA ASN A 53 0.36 14.55 2.27
C ASN A 53 -0.61 13.47 1.76
N VAL A 54 -0.20 12.20 1.83
CA VAL A 54 -1.08 11.08 1.51
C VAL A 54 -2.14 10.91 2.61
N PRO A 55 -3.44 10.88 2.28
CA PRO A 55 -4.51 10.67 3.26
C PRO A 55 -4.31 9.40 4.08
N LEU A 56 -4.56 9.49 5.39
CA LEU A 56 -4.43 8.36 6.32
C LEU A 56 -5.20 7.10 5.88
N PRO A 57 -6.44 7.18 5.32
CA PRO A 57 -7.14 5.99 4.82
C PRO A 57 -6.41 5.27 3.68
N ILE A 58 -5.72 6.01 2.79
CA ILE A 58 -4.92 5.40 1.72
C ILE A 58 -3.71 4.68 2.32
N LYS A 59 -3.01 5.31 3.26
CA LYS A 59 -1.90 4.68 3.98
C LYS A 59 -2.36 3.38 4.67
N GLN A 60 -3.50 3.42 5.37
CA GLN A 60 -4.05 2.26 6.06
C GLN A 60 -4.48 1.15 5.08
N ALA A 61 -5.06 1.50 3.93
CA ALA A 61 -5.40 0.54 2.89
C ALA A 61 -4.16 -0.19 2.36
N ILE A 62 -3.05 0.54 2.14
CA ILE A 62 -1.78 -0.06 1.72
C ILE A 62 -1.26 -1.02 2.78
N LEU A 63 -1.32 -0.68 4.07
CA LEU A 63 -0.94 -1.59 5.16
C LEU A 63 -1.78 -2.88 5.15
N LEU A 64 -3.10 -2.78 4.98
CA LEU A 64 -3.99 -3.95 4.87
C LEU A 64 -3.63 -4.85 3.67
N ILE A 65 -3.28 -4.23 2.54
CA ILE A 65 -2.83 -4.97 1.35
C ILE A 65 -1.48 -5.66 1.62
N ILE A 66 -0.54 -4.97 2.28
CA ILE A 66 0.76 -5.56 2.68
C ILE A 66 0.53 -6.78 3.58
N GLY A 67 -0.32 -6.68 4.60
CA GLY A 67 -0.69 -7.80 5.47
C GLY A 67 -1.23 -8.98 4.67
N HIS A 68 -2.16 -8.71 3.75
CA HIS A 68 -2.73 -9.75 2.90
C HIS A 68 -1.68 -10.45 2.02
N LEU A 69 -0.80 -9.68 1.35
CA LEU A 69 0.23 -10.24 0.47
C LEU A 69 1.32 -10.99 1.23
N TYR A 70 1.65 -10.56 2.44
CA TYR A 70 2.64 -11.23 3.28
C TYR A 70 2.14 -12.58 3.79
N GLU A 71 0.88 -12.63 4.23
CA GLU A 71 0.23 -13.86 4.72
C GLU A 71 -0.12 -14.84 3.58
N ASN A 72 -0.50 -14.32 2.41
CA ASN A 72 -1.03 -15.10 1.30
C ASN A 72 -0.10 -15.02 0.08
N ARG A 73 0.62 -16.12 -0.22
CA ARG A 73 1.54 -16.24 -1.37
C ARG A 73 0.88 -16.76 -2.64
N GLU A 74 -0.44 -16.71 -2.68
CA GLU A 74 -1.26 -17.20 -3.79
C GLU A 74 -1.99 -16.02 -4.47
N SER A 75 -2.71 -16.32 -5.54
CA SER A 75 -3.56 -15.30 -6.17
C SER A 75 -4.66 -14.86 -5.21
N GLY A 76 -4.84 -13.55 -5.08
CA GLY A 76 -5.84 -12.95 -4.21
C GLY A 76 -6.36 -11.63 -4.77
N THR A 77 -7.51 -11.20 -4.25
CA THR A 77 -8.06 -9.86 -4.53
C THR A 77 -7.60 -8.88 -3.46
N ILE A 78 -7.76 -7.59 -3.73
CA ILE A 78 -7.55 -6.57 -2.70
C ILE A 78 -8.51 -6.86 -1.53
N PRO A 79 -8.06 -6.77 -0.27
CA PRO A 79 -8.95 -6.93 0.88
C PRO A 79 -10.10 -5.93 0.84
N LEU A 80 -11.33 -6.39 1.08
CA LEU A 80 -12.53 -5.55 0.99
C LEU A 80 -12.44 -4.26 1.82
N GLN A 81 -11.83 -4.35 3.01
CA GLN A 81 -11.60 -3.19 3.87
C GLN A 81 -10.66 -2.17 3.23
N ALA A 82 -9.60 -2.62 2.54
CA ALA A 82 -8.72 -1.73 1.80
C ALA A 82 -9.46 -1.08 0.63
N GLU A 83 -10.31 -1.82 -0.10
CA GLU A 83 -11.14 -1.25 -1.16
C GLU A 83 -12.08 -0.15 -0.63
N TYR A 84 -12.77 -0.37 0.48
CA TYR A 84 -13.65 0.64 1.07
C TYR A 84 -12.92 1.91 1.50
N LEU A 85 -11.69 1.79 2.00
CA LEU A 85 -10.85 2.94 2.34
C LEU A 85 -10.38 3.70 1.08
N LEU A 86 -10.14 3.00 -0.03
CA LEU A 86 -9.69 3.61 -1.28
C LEU A 86 -10.84 4.19 -2.12
N GLN A 87 -12.06 3.67 -1.97
CA GLN A 87 -13.22 4.04 -2.78
C GLN A 87 -13.49 5.56 -2.86
N PRO A 88 -13.41 6.35 -1.77
CA PRO A 88 -13.64 7.80 -1.82
C PRO A 88 -12.59 8.58 -2.63
N TYR A 89 -11.40 7.98 -2.83
CA TYR A 89 -10.27 8.61 -3.51
C TYR A 89 -10.18 8.26 -4.99
N LYS A 90 -11.01 7.31 -5.44
CA LYS A 90 -11.05 6.85 -6.82
C LYS A 90 -11.52 7.94 -7.77
N LEU A 91 -10.69 8.25 -8.76
CA LEU A 91 -11.04 9.15 -9.85
C LEU A 91 -12.00 8.44 -10.81
N TRP A 92 -13.24 8.90 -10.86
CA TRP A 92 -14.21 8.50 -11.86
C TRP A 92 -13.99 9.34 -13.12
N LEU A 93 -13.70 8.66 -14.24
CA LEU A 93 -13.72 9.30 -15.54
C LEU A 93 -15.19 9.50 -15.91
N LEU A 94 -15.57 10.76 -16.16
CA LEU A 94 -16.84 11.13 -16.78
C LEU A 94 -16.76 10.91 -18.30
#